data_AF-A0A1A9T349-F1
#
_entry.id   AF-A0A1A9T349-F1
#
_cell.length_a   1.000
_cell.length_b   1.000
_cell.length_c   1.000
_cell.angle_alpha   90.00
_cell.angle_beta   90.00
_cell.angle_gamma   90.00
#
_symmetry.space_group_name_H-M   'P 1'
#
loop_
_entity.id
_entity.type
_entity.pdbx_description
1 polymer ?
#
loop_
_entity_poly.entity_id
_entity_poly.type
_entity_poly.pdbx_seq_one_letter_code
_entity_poly.pdbx_strand_id
1 'polypeptide(L)'
;MELEVTWGRAIRVWWAYVWRNIIAIIVAMLIGAVLGAILGAIMGALHVPLETIKIIVTPIGVILGFAISIVPIKLILGKDFGEFRLVLIKK
;
A
#
# COMPACT_ATOMS: atom_id res chain seq x y z
N MET A 1 21.61 -0.41 -23.79
CA MET A 1 22.42 0.63 -23.12
C MET A 1 21.66 1.07 -21.89
N GLU A 2 22.32 1.13 -20.74
CA GLU A 2 21.70 1.62 -19.51
C GLU A 2 21.58 3.15 -19.57
N LEU A 3 20.48 3.69 -19.06
CA LEU A 3 20.21 5.12 -19.07
C LEU A 3 20.64 5.74 -17.74
N GLU A 4 21.26 6.92 -17.79
CA GLU A 4 21.63 7.68 -16.59
C GLU A 4 20.41 8.03 -15.73
N VAL A 5 20.54 7.90 -14.41
CA VAL A 5 19.48 8.23 -13.44
C VAL A 5 19.49 9.73 -13.17
N THR A 6 18.85 10.50 -14.06
CA THR A 6 18.72 11.96 -13.89
C THR A 6 17.55 12.31 -12.96
N TRP A 7 17.58 13.49 -12.33
CA TRP A 7 16.49 14.00 -11.50
C TRP A 7 15.14 14.06 -12.25
N GLY A 8 15.16 14.43 -13.53
CA GLY A 8 13.95 14.46 -14.36
C GLY A 8 13.33 13.08 -14.59
N ARG A 9 14.13 12.02 -14.66
CA ARG A 9 13.64 10.63 -14.74
C ARG A 9 13.17 10.14 -13.37
N ALA A 10 13.91 10.47 -12.31
CA ALA A 10 13.54 10.12 -10.94
C ALA A 10 12.17 10.70 -10.53
N ILE A 11 11.90 11.97 -10.84
CA ILE A 11 10.61 12.61 -10.55
C ILE A 11 9.45 11.93 -11.30
N ARG A 12 9.67 11.53 -12.56
CA ARG A 12 8.65 10.80 -13.35
C ARG A 12 8.30 9.45 -12.72
N VAL A 13 9.31 8.69 -12.28
CA VAL A 13 9.12 7.41 -11.58
C VAL A 13 8.45 7.62 -10.21
N TRP A 14 8.94 8.59 -9.45
CA TRP A 14 8.40 8.94 -8.14
C TRP A 14 6.93 9.33 -8.23
N TRP A 15 6.56 10.20 -9.18
CA TRP A 15 5.18 10.60 -9.36
C TRP A 15 4.29 9.41 -9.72
N ALA A 16 4.74 8.54 -10.63
CA ALA A 16 4.01 7.33 -10.98
C ALA A 16 3.76 6.41 -9.76
N TYR A 17 4.71 6.34 -8.83
CA TYR A 17 4.56 5.60 -7.58
C TYR A 17 3.61 6.30 -6.60
N VAL A 18 3.82 7.60 -6.35
CA VAL A 18 3.17 8.34 -5.25
C VAL A 18 1.65 8.37 -5.37
N TRP A 19 1.09 8.74 -6.52
CA TRP A 19 -0.38 8.83 -6.61
C TRP A 19 -1.04 7.45 -6.50
N ARG A 20 -0.39 6.39 -7.03
CA ARG A 20 -0.87 5.01 -6.87
C ARG A 20 -0.80 4.57 -5.41
N ASN A 21 0.26 4.97 -4.72
CA ASN A 21 0.42 4.70 -3.30
C ASN A 21 -0.62 5.42 -2.44
N ILE A 22 -0.97 6.68 -2.78
CA ILE A 22 -2.07 7.41 -2.12
C ILE A 22 -3.39 6.64 -2.28
N ILE A 23 -3.72 6.18 -3.49
CA ILE A 23 -4.92 5.35 -3.72
C ILE A 23 -4.85 4.06 -2.90
N ALA A 24 -3.70 3.38 -2.90
CA ALA A 24 -3.51 2.14 -2.13
C ALA A 24 -3.71 2.35 -0.62
N ILE A 25 -3.22 3.47 -0.07
CA ILE A 25 -3.45 3.86 1.32
C ILE A 25 -4.93 4.08 1.60
N ILE A 26 -5.64 4.81 0.73
CA ILE A 26 -7.08 5.04 0.90
C ILE A 26 -7.84 3.71 0.89
N VAL A 27 -7.52 2.81 -0.04
CA VAL A 27 -8.13 1.47 -0.11
C VAL A 27 -7.83 0.66 1.15
N ALA A 28 -6.59 0.67 1.63
CA ALA A 28 -6.19 0.02 2.88
C ALA A 28 -6.97 0.58 4.09
N MET A 29 -7.15 1.90 4.16
CA MET A 29 -7.93 2.55 5.22
C MET A 29 -9.39 2.11 5.18
N LEU A 30 -10.01 2.05 4.01
CA LEU A 30 -11.40 1.61 3.86
C LEU A 30 -11.58 0.14 4.26
N ILE A 31 -10.69 -0.74 3.79
CA ILE A 31 -10.70 -2.17 4.16
C ILE A 31 -10.49 -2.32 5.67
N GLY A 32 -9.50 -1.62 6.23
CA GLY A 32 -9.20 -1.62 7.65
C GLY A 32 -10.37 -1.11 8.50
N ALA A 33 -11.06 -0.06 8.06
CA ALA A 33 -12.24 0.48 8.74
C ALA A 33 -13.40 -0.52 8.75
N VAL A 34 -13.69 -1.17 7.61
CA VAL A 34 -14.75 -2.18 7.50
C VAL A 34 -14.43 -3.39 8.38
N LEU A 35 -13.21 -3.94 8.29
CA LEU A 35 -12.79 -5.08 9.11
C LEU A 35 -12.77 -4.73 10.59
N GLY A 36 -12.25 -3.55 10.94
CA GLY A 36 -12.22 -3.06 12.30
C GLY A 36 -13.62 -2.86 12.89
N ALA A 37 -14.58 -2.37 12.09
CA ALA A 37 -15.96 -2.24 12.51
C ALA A 37 -16.62 -3.60 12.76
N ILE A 38 -16.42 -4.57 11.86
CA ILE A 38 -16.97 -5.94 12.01
C ILE A 38 -16.39 -6.62 13.25
N LEU A 39 -15.05 -6.64 13.38
CA LEU A 39 -14.38 -7.27 14.53
C LEU A 39 -14.73 -6.56 15.83
N GLY A 40 -14.75 -5.22 15.82
CA GLY A 40 -15.15 -4.40 16.96
C GLY A 40 -16.58 -4.67 17.41
N ALA A 41 -17.52 -4.83 16.47
CA ALA A 41 -18.91 -5.15 16.79
C ALA A 41 -19.06 -6.55 17.41
N ILE A 42 -18.38 -7.57 16.85
CA ILE A 42 -18.40 -8.94 17.37
C ILE A 42 -17.81 -8.98 18.80
N MET A 43 -16.63 -8.40 18.99
CA MET A 43 -15.96 -8.40 20.29
C MET A 43 -16.69 -7.53 21.32
N GLY A 44 -17.29 -6.43 20.89
CA GLY A 44 -18.14 -5.59 21.73
C GLY A 44 -19.39 -6.33 22.21
N ALA A 45 -20.03 -7.13 21.35
CA ALA A 45 -21.15 -7.99 21.74
C ALA A 45 -20.76 -9.05 22.78
N LEU A 46 -19.49 -9.47 22.79
CA LEU A 46 -18.91 -10.39 23.78
C LEU A 46 -18.42 -9.69 25.06
N HIS A 47 -18.70 -8.39 25.23
CA HIS A 47 -18.26 -7.57 26.37
C HIS A 47 -16.73 -7.52 26.55
N VAL A 48 -15.98 -7.67 25.46
CA VAL A 48 -14.53 -7.56 25.51
C VAL A 48 -14.13 -6.09 25.76
N PRO A 49 -13.19 -5.81 26.69
CA PRO A 49 -12.70 -4.46 26.93
C PRO A 49 -12.15 -3.80 25.66
N LEU A 50 -12.43 -2.50 25.48
CA LEU A 50 -11.98 -1.72 24.32
C LEU A 50 -10.47 -1.75 24.12
N GLU A 51 -9.71 -1.85 25.21
CA GLU A 51 -8.25 -1.93 25.16
C GLU A 51 -7.76 -3.22 24.50
N THR A 52 -8.35 -4.36 24.86
CA THR A 52 -8.11 -5.66 24.22
C THR A 52 -8.50 -5.64 22.75
N ILE A 53 -9.63 -5.01 22.40
CA ILE A 53 -10.07 -4.86 21.00
C ILE A 53 -9.04 -4.07 20.20
N LYS A 54 -8.53 -2.94 20.72
CA LYS A 54 -7.51 -2.14 20.04
C LYS A 54 -6.20 -2.91 19.85
N ILE A 55 -5.77 -3.68 20.85
CA ILE A 55 -4.56 -4.51 20.77
C ILE A 55 -4.67 -5.56 19.65
N ILE A 56 -5.87 -6.10 19.40
CA ILE A 56 -6.09 -7.12 18.37
C ILE A 56 -6.31 -6.51 16.99
N VAL A 57 -7.12 -5.46 16.87
CA VAL A 57 -7.52 -4.88 15.58
C VAL A 57 -6.40 -4.04 14.96
N THR A 58 -5.60 -3.33 15.76
CA THR A 58 -4.57 -2.42 15.24
C THR A 58 -3.48 -3.13 14.43
N PRO A 59 -2.89 -4.26 14.90
CA PRO A 59 -1.91 -5.01 14.13
C PRO A 59 -2.45 -5.51 12.78
N ILE A 60 -3.72 -5.93 12.73
CA ILE A 60 -4.37 -6.38 11.50
C ILE A 60 -4.40 -5.25 10.47
N GLY A 61 -4.80 -4.05 10.89
CA GLY A 61 -4.78 -2.87 10.03
C GLY A 61 -3.38 -2.52 9.52
N VAL A 62 -2.36 -2.61 10.37
CA VAL A 62 -0.96 -2.36 9.99
C VAL A 62 -0.46 -3.38 8.97
N ILE A 63 -0.71 -4.67 9.20
CA ILE A 63 -0.31 -5.76 8.29
C ILE A 63 -0.98 -5.58 6.93
N LEU A 64 -2.27 -5.26 6.90
CA LEU A 64 -3.00 -5.01 5.65
C LEU A 64 -2.46 -3.79 4.92
N GLY A 65 -2.22 -2.69 5.62
CA GLY A 65 -1.64 -1.48 5.03
C GLY A 65 -0.25 -1.75 4.42
N PHE A 66 0.60 -2.48 5.14
CA PHE A 66 1.90 -2.88 4.65
C PHE A 66 1.81 -3.81 3.44
N ALA A 67 0.93 -4.82 3.49
CA ALA A 67 0.73 -5.75 2.37
C ALA A 67 0.24 -5.04 1.11
N ILE A 68 -0.64 -4.04 1.24
CA ILE A 68 -1.17 -3.27 0.10
C ILE A 68 -0.12 -2.34 -0.52
N SER A 69 0.87 -1.88 0.27
CA SER A 69 1.93 -0.98 -0.21
C SER A 69 2.82 -1.56 -1.33
N ILE A 70 2.86 -2.88 -1.48
CA ILE A 70 3.61 -3.54 -2.57
C ILE A 70 2.93 -3.39 -3.94
N VAL A 71 1.62 -3.17 -3.96
CA VAL A 71 0.82 -3.13 -5.20
C VAL A 71 1.24 -1.98 -6.10
N PRO A 72 1.39 -0.72 -5.62
CA PRO A 72 1.94 0.37 -6.42
C PRO A 72 3.29 0.06 -7.06
N ILE A 73 4.19 -0.62 -6.35
CA ILE A 73 5.51 -1.01 -6.87
C ILE A 73 5.34 -1.96 -8.06
N LYS A 74 4.52 -3.00 -7.89
CA LYS A 74 4.24 -3.96 -8.96
C LYS A 74 3.63 -3.28 -10.20
N LEU A 75 2.79 -2.25 -10.00
CA LEU A 75 2.14 -1.53 -11.10
C LEU A 75 3.06 -0.57 -11.87
N ILE A 76 4.14 -0.08 -11.25
CA ILE A 76 5.13 0.76 -11.94
C ILE A 76 6.22 -0.08 -12.61
N LEU A 77 6.46 -1.31 -12.15
CA LEU A 77 7.29 -2.28 -12.86
C LEU A 77 6.62 -2.64 -14.19
N GLY A 78 7.36 -2.50 -15.28
CA GLY A 78 6.88 -2.66 -16.65
C GLY A 78 6.23 -1.41 -17.26
N LYS A 79 6.07 -0.32 -16.50
CA LYS A 79 5.47 0.91 -17.01
C LYS A 79 6.37 1.57 -18.05
N ASP A 80 5.73 2.01 -19.14
CA ASP A 80 6.36 2.84 -20.16
C ASP A 80 6.32 4.33 -19.79
N PHE A 81 7.48 4.98 -19.79
CA PHE A 81 7.67 6.41 -19.56
C PHE A 81 8.03 7.17 -20.84
N GLY A 82 7.90 6.53 -22.01
CA GLY A 82 8.20 7.06 -23.34
C GLY A 82 9.68 6.93 -23.68
N GLU A 83 10.54 7.58 -22.88
CA GLU A 83 12.01 7.49 -23.06
C GLU A 83 12.61 6.18 -22.54
N PHE A 84 11.95 5.54 -21.58
CA PHE A 84 12.45 4.35 -20.91
C PHE A 84 11.32 3.53 -20.28
N ARG A 85 11.64 2.30 -19.87
CA ARG A 85 10.74 1.41 -19.12
C ARG A 85 11.45 0.89 -17.87
N LEU A 86 10.71 0.75 -16.77
CA LEU A 86 11.22 0.06 -15.58
C LEU A 86 11.05 -1.45 -15.78
N VAL A 87 12.13 -2.20 -15.93
CA VAL A 87 12.06 -3.67 -16.16
C VAL A 87 13.06 -4.40 -15.28
N LEU A 88 12.75 -5.65 -14.95
CA LEU A 88 13.68 -6.55 -14.27
C LEU A 88 14.51 -7.27 -15.34
N ILE A 89 15.82 -7.15 -15.26
CA ILE A 89 16.75 -7.86 -16.15
C ILE A 89 17.33 -9.03 -15.35
N LYS A 90 17.24 -10.24 -15.91
CA LYS A 90 17.86 -11.43 -15.33
C LYS A 90 19.38 -11.29 -15.46
N LYS A 91 20.11 -11.52 -14.36
CA LYS A 91 21.57 -11.61 -14.38
C LYS A 91 22.03 -12.86 -15.12
#